data_AF-A0ABC8S6Q2-F1
#
_entry.id   AF-A0ABC8S6Q2-F1
#
_cell.length_a   1.000
_cell.length_b   1.000
_cell.length_c   1.000
_cell.angle_alpha   90.00
_cell.angle_beta   90.00
_cell.angle_gamma   90.00
#
_symmetry.space_group_name_H-M   'P 1'
#
loop_
_entity.id
_entity.type
_entity.pdbx_description
1 polymer ?
#
loop_
_entity_poly.entity_id
_entity_poly.type
_entity_poly.pdbx_seq_one_letter_code
_entity_poly.pdbx_strand_id
1 'polypeptide(L)'
;MVFDKGHPLVYKFIEEFALTFDGNKWGHNGPYLVSRVVSRMIGRAGFDFTVLPPVAFYPTDWRRIRSLFQRPRNETNLKRLLAKLEQICRQSYVVHLWNKQSRRLKVVEGSIIGRIMSDCCGFCNSSVSTLYQFFGFLFTHAQHLHGCPCIT
;
A
#
# COMPACT_ATOMS: atom_id res chain seq x y z
N MET A 1 7.95 3.21 -5.66
CA MET A 1 9.29 2.83 -6.18
C MET A 1 10.31 3.70 -5.47
N VAL A 2 11.47 3.15 -5.15
CA VAL A 2 12.55 3.87 -4.47
C VAL A 2 13.83 3.57 -5.22
N PHE A 3 14.58 4.61 -5.58
CA PHE A 3 15.82 4.51 -6.34
C PHE A 3 16.82 5.53 -5.83
N ASP A 4 18.10 5.17 -5.87
CA ASP A 4 19.17 6.12 -5.64
C ASP A 4 19.25 7.16 -6.77
N LYS A 5 19.81 8.32 -6.45
CA LYS A 5 20.03 9.36 -7.45
C LYS A 5 20.94 8.83 -8.55
N GLY A 6 20.52 8.97 -9.81
CA GLY A 6 21.29 8.52 -10.97
C GLY A 6 21.16 7.02 -11.26
N HIS A 7 20.26 6.30 -10.59
CA HIS A 7 20.08 4.87 -10.83
C HIS A 7 19.72 4.60 -12.31
N PRO A 8 20.46 3.72 -13.03
CA PRO A 8 20.34 3.56 -14.47
C PRO A 8 18.96 3.05 -14.93
N LEU A 9 18.25 2.31 -14.07
CA LEU A 9 16.88 1.87 -14.37
C LEU A 9 15.90 3.04 -14.52
N VAL A 10 16.09 4.13 -13.78
CA VAL A 10 15.21 5.32 -13.86
C VAL A 10 15.36 5.98 -15.23
N TYR A 11 16.60 6.09 -15.72
CA TYR A 11 16.88 6.55 -17.07
C TYR A 11 16.15 5.68 -18.12
N LYS A 12 16.16 4.35 -17.96
CA LYS A 12 15.45 3.44 -18.86
C LYS A 12 13.93 3.61 -18.84
N PHE A 13 13.33 4.00 -17.73
CA PHE A 13 11.91 4.37 -17.72
C PHE A 13 11.64 5.65 -18.51
N ILE A 14 12.49 6.67 -18.37
CA ILE A 14 12.36 7.94 -19.10
C ILE A 14 12.56 7.73 -20.60
N GLU A 15 13.58 6.94 -20.98
CA GLU A 15 13.87 6.58 -22.37
C GLU A 15 12.69 5.84 -23.01
N GLU A 16 12.15 4.80 -22.35
CA GLU A 16 10.97 4.07 -22.84
C GLU A 16 9.74 4.98 -22.97
N PHE A 17 9.54 5.90 -22.02
CA PHE A 17 8.42 6.84 -22.05
C PHE A 17 8.53 7.75 -23.26
N ALA A 18 9.71 8.34 -23.50
CA ALA A 18 9.95 9.25 -24.60
C ALA A 18 9.77 8.58 -25.97
N LEU A 19 10.22 7.32 -26.11
CA LEU A 19 10.20 6.61 -27.39
C LEU A 19 8.84 5.99 -27.72
N THR A 20 8.05 5.61 -26.71
CA THR A 20 6.86 4.79 -26.92
C THR A 20 5.57 5.45 -26.45
N PHE A 21 5.58 6.74 -26.11
CA PHE A 21 4.42 7.45 -25.58
C PHE A 21 3.16 7.24 -26.44
N ASP A 22 2.07 6.80 -25.81
CA ASP A 22 0.75 6.67 -26.44
C ASP A 22 -0.27 7.48 -25.65
N GLY A 23 -0.62 8.66 -26.16
CA GLY A 23 -1.58 9.58 -25.51
C GLY A 23 -2.97 8.98 -25.29
N ASN A 24 -3.33 7.92 -26.00
CA ASN A 24 -4.63 7.26 -25.87
C ASN A 24 -4.63 6.16 -24.78
N LYS A 25 -3.47 5.75 -24.28
CA LYS A 25 -3.34 4.62 -23.36
C LYS A 25 -2.54 4.98 -22.11
N TRP A 26 -3.23 5.48 -21.08
CA TRP A 26 -2.61 5.79 -19.79
C TRP A 26 -1.74 4.65 -19.23
N GLY A 27 -2.27 3.42 -19.25
CA GLY A 27 -1.57 2.25 -18.70
C GLY A 27 -0.26 1.92 -19.44
N HIS A 28 -0.22 2.17 -20.75
CA HIS A 28 0.94 1.96 -21.59
C HIS A 28 2.13 2.85 -21.19
N ASN A 29 1.83 4.07 -20.72
CA ASN A 29 2.82 5.06 -20.31
C ASN A 29 3.23 4.96 -18.84
N GLY A 30 2.50 4.19 -18.03
CA GLY A 30 2.72 4.09 -16.58
C GLY A 30 3.04 2.67 -16.15
N PRO A 31 2.08 1.94 -15.55
CA PRO A 31 2.33 0.62 -14.97
C PRO A 31 2.90 -0.39 -15.98
N TYR A 32 2.39 -0.42 -17.22
CA TYR A 32 2.90 -1.36 -18.22
C TYR A 32 4.27 -0.97 -18.77
N LEU A 33 4.59 0.33 -18.80
CA LEU A 33 5.95 0.79 -19.11
C LEU A 33 6.95 0.23 -18.10
N VAL A 34 6.65 0.38 -16.80
CA VAL A 34 7.51 -0.13 -15.73
C VAL A 34 7.71 -1.64 -15.88
N SER A 35 6.63 -2.40 -16.10
CA SER A 35 6.72 -3.84 -16.34
C SER A 35 7.60 -4.19 -17.56
N ARG A 36 7.41 -3.53 -18.71
CA ARG A 36 8.19 -3.77 -19.93
C ARG A 36 9.69 -3.53 -19.72
N VAL A 37 10.03 -2.42 -19.06
CA VAL A 37 11.45 -2.08 -18.80
C VAL A 37 12.05 -3.06 -17.81
N VAL A 38 11.39 -3.30 -16.67
CA VAL A 38 11.88 -4.24 -15.65
C VAL A 38 12.09 -5.64 -16.24
N SER A 39 11.13 -6.19 -16.97
CA SER A 39 11.25 -7.52 -17.58
C SER A 39 12.44 -7.64 -18.54
N ARG A 40 12.85 -6.56 -19.21
CA ARG A 40 14.05 -6.57 -20.07
C ARG A 40 15.36 -6.43 -19.29
N MET A 41 15.33 -5.78 -18.13
CA MET A 41 16.53 -5.46 -17.34
C MET A 41 16.83 -6.48 -16.24
N ILE A 42 15.87 -7.33 -15.85
CA ILE A 42 16.10 -8.41 -14.88
C ILE A 42 17.29 -9.28 -15.33
N GLY A 43 18.24 -9.48 -14.43
CA GLY A 43 19.42 -10.32 -14.65
C GLY A 43 20.52 -9.69 -15.52
N ARG A 44 20.36 -8.44 -15.97
CA ARG A 44 21.41 -7.72 -16.72
C ARG A 44 22.43 -7.09 -15.78
N ALA A 45 23.72 -7.22 -16.12
CA ALA A 45 24.79 -6.52 -15.42
C ALA A 45 24.58 -5.00 -15.44
N GLY A 46 24.88 -4.33 -14.33
CA GLY A 46 24.72 -2.87 -14.18
C GLY A 46 23.31 -2.40 -13.78
N PHE A 47 22.36 -3.30 -13.56
CA PHE A 47 21.03 -2.98 -13.03
C PHE A 47 20.76 -3.77 -11.75
N ASP A 48 21.11 -3.18 -10.60
CA ASP A 48 20.81 -3.77 -9.30
C ASP A 48 19.47 -3.26 -8.78
N PHE A 49 18.45 -4.11 -8.79
CA PHE A 49 17.14 -3.77 -8.24
C PHE A 49 16.41 -5.02 -7.77
N THR A 50 15.57 -4.84 -6.76
CA THR A 50 14.70 -5.90 -6.25
C THR A 50 13.25 -5.62 -6.59
N VAL A 51 12.56 -6.61 -7.15
CA VAL A 51 11.11 -6.58 -7.33
C VAL A 51 10.47 -7.27 -6.14
N LEU A 52 9.82 -6.50 -5.28
CA LEU A 52 9.07 -7.03 -4.15
C LEU A 52 7.75 -7.67 -4.60
N PRO A 53 7.28 -8.73 -3.91
CA PRO A 53 6.03 -9.39 -4.27
C PRO A 53 4.82 -8.46 -4.03
N PRO A 54 3.70 -8.64 -4.75
CA PRO A 54 2.52 -7.79 -4.59
C PRO A 54 2.01 -7.67 -3.15
N VAL A 55 2.14 -8.74 -2.33
CA VAL A 55 1.73 -8.74 -0.91
C VAL A 55 2.44 -7.65 -0.08
N ALA A 56 3.61 -7.19 -0.51
CA ALA A 56 4.36 -6.12 0.16
C ALA A 56 3.61 -4.77 0.17
N PHE A 57 2.74 -4.54 -0.82
CA PHE A 57 2.00 -3.27 -0.99
C PHE A 57 0.48 -3.43 -1.11
N TYR A 58 0.05 -4.58 -1.63
CA TYR A 58 -1.34 -4.94 -1.89
C TYR A 58 -1.67 -6.27 -1.18
N PRO A 59 -1.68 -6.31 0.16
CA PRO A 59 -1.98 -7.53 0.89
C PRO A 59 -3.38 -8.07 0.64
N THR A 60 -4.30 -7.24 0.13
CA THR A 60 -5.69 -7.60 -0.15
C THR A 60 -6.12 -7.00 -1.48
N ASP A 61 -6.78 -7.82 -2.30
CA ASP A 61 -7.37 -7.38 -3.56
C ASP A 61 -8.47 -6.33 -3.32
N TRP A 62 -8.59 -5.38 -4.25
CA TRP A 62 -9.55 -4.28 -4.17
C TRP A 62 -11.00 -4.75 -4.03
N ARG A 63 -11.38 -5.90 -4.61
CA ARG A 63 -12.74 -6.49 -4.48
C ARG A 63 -13.02 -6.97 -3.06
N ARG A 64 -11.97 -7.27 -2.30
CA ARG A 64 -12.06 -7.85 -0.95
C ARG A 64 -11.77 -6.84 0.15
N ILE A 65 -11.49 -5.58 -0.17
CA ILE A 65 -11.16 -4.55 0.82
C ILE A 65 -12.19 -4.42 1.94
N ARG A 66 -13.47 -4.58 1.62
CA ARG A 66 -14.54 -4.49 2.61
C ARG A 66 -14.35 -5.44 3.79
N SER A 67 -13.69 -6.60 3.61
CA SER A 67 -13.44 -7.53 4.71
C SER A 67 -12.47 -6.98 5.75
N LEU A 68 -11.60 -6.03 5.39
CA LEU A 68 -10.64 -5.43 6.31
C LEU A 68 -11.31 -4.49 7.35
N PHE A 69 -12.53 -4.03 7.06
CA PHE A 69 -13.30 -3.09 7.88
C PHE A 69 -14.37 -3.77 8.75
N GLN A 70 -14.54 -5.09 8.63
CA GLN A 70 -15.62 -5.82 9.31
C GLN A 70 -15.14 -6.39 10.65
N ARG A 71 -16.04 -6.37 11.64
CA ARG A 71 -15.89 -7.14 12.88
C ARG A 71 -16.06 -8.64 12.61
N PRO A 72 -15.35 -9.51 13.35
CA PRO A 72 -15.59 -10.94 13.28
C PRO A 72 -17.00 -11.25 13.79
N ARG A 73 -17.74 -12.12 13.10
CA ARG A 73 -19.12 -12.50 13.47
C ARG A 73 -19.18 -13.76 14.34
N ASN A 74 -18.12 -14.55 14.31
CA ASN A 74 -17.96 -15.80 15.05
C ASN A 74 -16.47 -16.13 15.22
N GLU A 75 -16.17 -17.17 15.99
CA GLU A 75 -14.80 -17.60 16.27
C GLU A 75 -14.00 -17.93 15.01
N THR A 76 -14.62 -18.58 14.02
CA THR A 76 -13.96 -18.90 12.75
C THR A 76 -13.55 -17.65 11.98
N ASN A 77 -14.42 -16.63 11.96
CA ASN A 77 -14.10 -15.33 11.37
C ASN A 77 -13.00 -14.61 12.15
N LEU A 78 -13.00 -14.70 13.48
CA LEU A 78 -11.94 -14.14 14.32
C LEU A 78 -10.58 -14.78 14.01
N LYS A 79 -10.50 -16.12 13.95
CA LYS A 79 -9.26 -16.83 13.60
C LYS A 79 -8.72 -16.41 12.23
N ARG A 80 -9.59 -16.31 11.21
CA ARG A 80 -9.20 -15.83 9.87
C ARG A 80 -8.73 -14.38 9.88
N LEU A 81 -9.39 -13.53 10.66
CA LEU A 81 -9.03 -12.13 10.81
C LEU A 81 -7.64 -11.98 11.42
N LEU A 82 -7.37 -12.68 12.52
CA LEU A 82 -6.07 -12.65 13.20
C LEU A 82 -4.95 -13.18 12.30
N ALA A 83 -5.15 -14.30 11.62
CA ALA A 83 -4.18 -14.82 10.66
C ALA A 83 -3.91 -13.83 9.51
N LYS A 84 -4.95 -13.12 9.04
CA LYS A 84 -4.78 -12.10 8.00
C LYS A 84 -4.05 -10.86 8.50
N LEU A 85 -4.34 -10.42 9.72
CA LEU A 85 -3.64 -9.32 10.38
C LEU A 85 -2.16 -9.66 10.54
N GLU A 86 -1.84 -10.85 11.06
CA GLU A 86 -0.45 -11.33 11.20
C GLU A 86 0.26 -11.38 9.84
N GLN A 87 -0.40 -11.90 8.80
CA GLN A 87 0.15 -11.89 7.45
C GLN A 87 0.51 -10.47 6.99
N ILE A 88 -0.39 -9.51 7.18
CA ILE A 88 -0.17 -8.11 6.80
C ILE A 88 1.02 -7.54 7.57
N CYS A 89 1.06 -7.71 8.90
CA CYS A 89 2.13 -7.17 9.72
C CYS A 89 3.50 -7.77 9.39
N ARG A 90 3.56 -9.05 8.98
CA ARG A 90 4.82 -9.73 8.65
C ARG A 90 5.29 -9.50 7.22
N GLN A 91 4.38 -9.34 6.26
CA GLN A 91 4.71 -9.40 4.83
C GLN A 91 4.47 -8.10 4.08
N SER A 92 3.82 -7.11 4.69
CA SER A 92 3.44 -5.86 4.04
C SER A 92 4.09 -4.65 4.68
N TYR A 93 4.57 -3.73 3.85
CA TYR A 93 5.02 -2.41 4.28
C TYR A 93 3.88 -1.41 4.35
N VAL A 94 2.83 -1.63 3.56
CA VAL A 94 1.67 -0.72 3.49
C VAL A 94 0.41 -1.51 3.12
N VAL A 95 -0.75 -0.98 3.54
CA VAL A 95 -2.06 -1.43 3.09
C VAL A 95 -2.64 -0.40 2.13
N HIS A 96 -2.65 -0.70 0.84
CA HIS A 96 -3.28 0.18 -0.14
C HIS A 96 -4.82 0.10 -0.06
N LEU A 97 -5.47 1.26 0.16
CA LEU A 97 -6.93 1.38 0.22
C LEU A 97 -7.43 2.18 -0.99
N TRP A 98 -8.14 1.50 -1.90
CA TRP A 98 -8.68 2.15 -3.10
C TRP A 98 -9.85 3.04 -2.72
N ASN A 99 -9.70 4.36 -2.88
CA ASN A 99 -10.70 5.35 -2.52
C ASN A 99 -12.12 5.01 -3.04
N LYS A 100 -12.24 4.57 -4.29
CA LYS A 100 -13.52 4.14 -4.89
C LYS A 100 -14.23 3.04 -4.07
N GLN A 101 -13.46 2.14 -3.46
CA GLN A 101 -13.96 1.00 -2.68
C GLN A 101 -14.06 1.31 -1.17
N SER A 102 -13.15 2.12 -0.62
CA SER A 102 -13.02 2.31 0.83
C SER A 102 -13.69 3.56 1.37
N ARG A 103 -13.95 4.61 0.56
CA ARG A 103 -14.39 5.92 1.07
C ARG A 103 -15.68 5.93 1.89
N ARG A 104 -16.57 4.95 1.70
CA ARG A 104 -17.84 4.82 2.42
C ARG A 104 -17.78 3.80 3.56
N LEU A 105 -16.64 3.13 3.73
CA LEU A 105 -16.46 2.12 4.77
C LEU A 105 -16.03 2.81 6.06
N LYS A 106 -16.79 2.56 7.13
CA LYS A 106 -16.42 3.03 8.46
C LYS A 106 -15.41 2.07 9.06
N VAL A 107 -14.38 2.63 9.71
CA VAL A 107 -13.49 1.84 10.56
C VAL A 107 -14.30 1.41 11.77
N VAL A 108 -14.30 0.11 12.03
CA VAL A 108 -14.99 -0.48 13.18
C VAL A 108 -13.95 -1.12 14.08
N GLU A 109 -14.03 -0.86 15.38
CA GLU A 109 -13.14 -1.47 16.38
C GLU A 109 -13.17 -3.00 16.27
N GLY A 110 -12.01 -3.63 16.41
CA GLY A 110 -11.83 -5.08 16.26
C GLY A 110 -11.69 -5.58 14.81
N SER A 111 -11.94 -4.74 13.81
CA SER A 111 -11.58 -5.01 12.40
C SER A 111 -10.07 -4.96 12.18
N ILE A 112 -9.59 -5.42 11.02
CA ILE A 112 -8.15 -5.40 10.68
C ILE A 112 -7.65 -3.96 10.62
N ILE A 113 -8.35 -3.07 9.90
CA ILE A 113 -7.97 -1.65 9.84
C ILE A 113 -8.07 -0.99 11.21
N GLY A 114 -9.09 -1.32 12.00
CA GLY A 114 -9.23 -0.81 13.37
C GLY A 114 -8.04 -1.18 14.24
N ARG A 115 -7.56 -2.43 14.16
CA ARG A 115 -6.38 -2.90 14.90
C ARG A 115 -5.09 -2.24 14.41
N ILE A 116 -4.85 -2.22 13.10
CA ILE A 116 -3.67 -1.55 12.52
C ILE A 116 -3.62 -0.07 12.92
N MET A 117 -4.75 0.64 12.88
CA MET A 117 -4.80 2.04 13.31
C MET A 117 -4.53 2.18 14.81
N SER A 118 -5.06 1.29 15.65
CA SER A 118 -4.79 1.30 17.09
C SER A 118 -3.31 1.06 17.39
N ASP A 119 -2.69 0.10 16.71
CA ASP A 119 -1.33 -0.36 17.02
C ASP A 119 -0.25 0.54 16.41
N CYS A 120 -0.52 1.21 15.29
CA CYS A 120 0.48 1.95 14.52
C CYS A 120 0.26 3.47 14.44
N CYS A 121 -0.83 4.02 14.97
CA CYS A 121 -1.10 5.44 14.88
C CYS A 121 -0.23 6.24 15.88
N GLY A 122 0.85 6.83 15.38
CA GLY A 122 1.74 7.72 16.17
C GLY A 122 1.06 8.99 16.71
N PHE A 123 -0.14 9.32 16.25
CA PHE A 123 -0.94 10.46 16.74
C PHE A 123 -2.07 10.05 17.70
N CYS A 124 -2.49 8.79 17.66
CA CYS A 124 -3.56 8.27 18.51
C CYS A 124 -2.98 7.76 19.85
N ASN A 125 -1.66 7.63 19.92
CA ASN A 125 -0.92 7.11 21.07
C ASN A 125 -0.17 8.27 21.74
N SER A 126 -0.85 9.12 22.50
CA SER A 126 -0.21 10.08 23.40
C SER A 126 0.37 9.36 24.63
N SER A 127 1.30 8.42 24.39
CA SER A 127 2.37 7.92 25.27
C SER A 127 2.82 6.54 24.79
N VAL A 128 3.81 6.45 23.90
CA VAL A 128 5.01 5.57 24.02
C VAL A 128 6.00 6.04 22.94
N SER A 129 7.01 6.79 23.38
CA SER A 129 8.24 6.97 22.64
C SER A 129 9.01 5.65 22.64
N THR A 130 9.48 5.18 21.48
CA THR A 130 10.91 5.15 21.11
C THR A 130 11.10 4.20 19.90
N LEU A 131 11.71 4.73 18.83
CA LEU A 131 12.31 4.03 17.67
C LEU A 131 11.38 3.13 16.83
N TYR A 132 10.75 3.70 15.81
CA TYR A 132 10.95 3.37 14.39
C TYR A 132 10.18 4.38 13.53
N GLN A 133 10.95 5.06 12.70
CA GLN A 133 10.54 6.17 11.84
C GLN A 133 10.02 5.63 10.50
N PHE A 134 9.04 6.34 9.92
CA PHE A 134 8.44 6.16 8.58
C PHE A 134 7.33 5.10 8.43
N PHE A 135 6.11 5.45 8.88
CA PHE A 135 4.89 5.03 8.20
C PHE A 135 4.21 6.24 7.57
N GLY A 136 4.56 6.48 6.31
CA GLY A 136 3.81 7.39 5.44
C GLY A 136 2.47 6.77 5.09
N PHE A 137 1.43 7.07 5.87
CA PHE A 137 0.06 6.98 5.39
C PHE A 137 -0.09 7.99 4.25
N LEU A 138 0.14 7.58 3.00
CA LEU A 138 -0.18 8.41 1.85
C LEU A 138 -1.71 8.38 1.67
N PHE A 139 -2.41 9.14 2.51
CA PHE A 139 -3.80 9.54 2.28
C PHE A 139 -3.80 10.51 1.10
N THR A 140 -3.88 10.00 -0.13
CA THR A 140 -4.25 10.84 -1.27
C THR A 140 -5.74 11.18 -1.15
N HIS A 141 -6.02 12.28 -0.44
CA HIS A 141 -7.32 12.96 -0.32
C HIS A 141 -8.47 12.10 0.23
N ALA A 142 -8.55 12.02 1.56
CA ALA A 142 -9.78 11.68 2.28
C ALA A 142 -10.23 12.88 3.13
N GLN A 143 -10.81 13.90 2.48
CA GLN A 143 -11.72 14.79 3.19
C GLN A 143 -12.94 13.96 3.61
N HIS A 144 -13.29 14.00 4.90
CA HIS A 144 -14.38 13.28 5.57
C HIS A 144 -14.14 11.81 5.96
N LEU A 145 -13.21 11.59 6.91
CA LEU A 145 -13.37 10.55 7.92
C LEU A 145 -13.91 11.19 9.22
N HIS A 146 -15.23 11.42 9.29
CA HIS A 146 -15.89 11.73 10.57
C HIS A 146 -15.89 10.47 11.44
N GLY A 147 -15.02 10.47 12.45
CA GLY A 147 -14.84 9.36 13.39
C GLY A 147 -13.53 9.38 14.17
N CYS A 148 -12.61 10.32 13.91
CA CYS A 148 -11.44 10.58 14.76
C CYS A 148 -11.70 11.83 15.61
N PRO A 149 -11.82 11.72 16.95
CA PRO A 149 -12.03 12.86 17.82
C PRO A 149 -10.68 13.54 18.11
N CYS A 150 -10.10 14.23 17.14
CA CYS A 150 -8.89 15.06 17.33
C CYS A 150 -8.73 16.04 16.14
N ILE A 151 -9.73 16.88 15.87
CA ILE A 151 -9.54 18.14 15.11
C ILE A 151 -10.53 19.17 15.69
N THR A 152 -10.04 20.05 16.57
CA THR A 152 -10.53 21.43 16.66
C THR A 152 -9.59 22.30 15.86
#